data_AF-A0A7Y5DKI6-F1
#
_entry.id   AF-A0A7Y5DKI6-F1
#
_cell.length_a   1.000
_cell.length_b   1.000
_cell.length_c   1.000
_cell.angle_alpha   90.00
_cell.angle_beta   90.00
_cell.angle_gamma   90.00
#
_symmetry.space_group_name_H-M   'P 1'
#
loop_
_entity.id
_entity.type
_entity.pdbx_description
1 polymer ?
#
loop_
_entity_poly.entity_id
_entity_poly.type
_entity_poly.pdbx_seq_one_letter_code
_entity_poly.pdbx_strand_id
1 'polypeptide(L)'
;MNQPGEMRENLRQMIAVLQAERQALAGLDLDAIIGCSQDKIALCGTLDASGPFAEGFAIDEECRGLLDAAKRLNEVNRQVRNLIAANVAARLDALTGSPALYRGGAGGLSAYTYAGGIR
;
A
#
# COMPACT_ATOMS: atom_id res chain seq x y z
N MET A 1 2.77 -32.78 11.82
CA MET A 1 2.69 -31.30 11.86
C MET A 1 1.40 -30.86 11.20
N ASN A 2 0.67 -29.92 11.80
CA ASN A 2 -0.62 -29.45 11.31
C ASN A 2 -0.41 -28.18 10.45
N GLN A 3 0.24 -28.35 9.30
CA GLN A 3 0.64 -27.28 8.36
C GLN A 3 -0.43 -26.21 8.10
N PRO A 4 -1.74 -26.52 7.92
CA PRO A 4 -2.76 -25.49 7.69
C PRO A 4 -3.08 -24.65 8.95
N GLY A 5 -2.83 -25.15 10.16
CA GLY A 5 -2.97 -24.36 11.39
C GLY A 5 -1.87 -23.30 11.53
N GLU A 6 -0.63 -23.68 11.23
CA GLU A 6 0.53 -22.81 11.29
C GLU A 6 0.45 -21.68 10.25
N MET A 7 0.03 -21.99 9.01
CA MET A 7 -0.16 -20.98 7.98
C MET A 7 -1.22 -19.93 8.36
N ARG A 8 -2.35 -20.35 8.93
CA ARG A 8 -3.40 -19.43 9.39
C ARG A 8 -2.88 -18.50 10.48
N GLU A 9 -2.12 -19.02 11.43
CA GLU A 9 -1.53 -18.20 12.50
C GLU A 9 -0.53 -17.18 11.94
N ASN A 10 0.37 -17.62 11.06
CA ASN A 10 1.33 -16.71 10.40
C ASN A 10 0.61 -15.60 9.61
N LEU A 11 -0.50 -15.91 8.94
CA LEU A 11 -1.30 -14.91 8.22
C LEU A 11 -2.02 -13.94 9.17
N ARG A 12 -2.51 -14.42 10.32
CA ARG A 12 -3.10 -13.54 11.36
C ARG A 12 -2.06 -12.60 11.94
N GLN A 13 -0.83 -13.10 12.17
CA GLN A 13 0.29 -12.28 12.60
C GLN A 13 0.67 -11.24 11.54
N MET A 14 0.70 -11.62 10.26
CA MET A 14 0.93 -10.67 9.16
C MET A 14 -0.12 -9.56 9.13
N ILE A 15 -1.39 -9.89 9.32
CA ILE A 15 -2.47 -8.90 9.41
C ILE A 15 -2.24 -7.95 10.59
N ALA A 16 -1.85 -8.46 11.76
CA ALA A 16 -1.57 -7.65 12.94
C ALA A 16 -0.41 -6.66 12.69
N VAL A 17 0.68 -7.12 12.08
CA VAL A 17 1.82 -6.26 11.72
C VAL A 17 1.41 -5.20 10.69
N LEU A 18 0.60 -5.54 9.70
CA LEU A 18 0.08 -4.58 8.72
C LEU A 18 -0.83 -3.52 9.35
N GLN A 19 -1.62 -3.88 10.36
CA GLN A 19 -2.43 -2.94 11.14
C GLN A 19 -1.56 -2.03 12.02
N ALA A 20 -0.51 -2.57 12.65
CA ALA A 20 0.45 -1.79 13.42
C ALA A 20 1.20 -0.79 12.51
N GLU A 21 1.66 -1.22 11.34
CA GLU A 21 2.27 -0.33 10.34
C GLU A 21 1.29 0.78 9.92
N ARG A 22 0.00 0.48 9.77
CA ARG A 22 -1.02 1.47 9.43
C ARG A 22 -1.10 2.57 10.48
N GLN A 23 -1.07 2.20 11.76
CA GLN A 23 -1.08 3.14 12.87
C GLN A 23 0.22 3.96 12.91
N ALA A 24 1.37 3.31 12.71
CA ALA A 24 2.67 3.98 12.65
C ALA A 24 2.75 4.99 11.50
N LEU A 25 2.24 4.65 10.31
CA LEU A 25 2.13 5.56 9.17
C LEU A 25 1.24 6.78 9.46
N ALA A 26 0.15 6.58 10.22
CA ALA A 26 -0.72 7.69 10.61
C ALA A 26 -0.05 8.62 11.64
N GLY A 27 0.79 8.06 12.52
CA GLY A 27 1.58 8.80 13.51
C GLY A 27 2.92 9.35 12.97
N LEU A 28 3.32 8.99 11.75
CA LEU A 28 4.66 9.24 11.19
C LEU A 28 5.80 8.73 12.10
N ASP A 29 5.55 7.62 12.80
CA ASP A 29 6.51 6.99 13.71
C ASP A 29 7.51 6.14 12.92
N LEU A 30 8.70 6.69 12.68
CA LEU A 30 9.73 6.04 11.87
C LEU A 30 10.24 4.74 12.51
N ASP A 31 10.47 4.73 13.83
CA ASP A 31 11.01 3.56 14.52
C ASP A 31 10.01 2.40 14.46
N ALA A 32 8.72 2.69 14.68
CA ALA A 32 7.66 1.69 14.53
C ALA A 32 7.52 1.20 13.07
N ILE A 33 7.66 2.08 12.07
CA ILE A 33 7.63 1.68 10.65
C ILE A 33 8.79 0.72 10.30
N ILE A 34 9.99 1.00 10.81
CA ILE A 34 11.16 0.13 10.59
C ILE A 34 10.96 -1.22 11.30
N GLY A 35 10.49 -1.23 12.54
CA GLY A 35 10.15 -2.45 13.26
C GLY A 35 9.13 -3.31 12.51
N CYS A 36 8.02 -2.71 12.09
CA CYS A 36 7.01 -3.42 11.28
C CYS A 36 7.59 -3.95 9.95
N SER A 37 8.54 -3.24 9.36
CA SER A 37 9.19 -3.69 8.11
C SER A 37 10.04 -4.95 8.34
N GLN A 38 10.76 -5.03 9.45
CA GLN A 38 11.53 -6.21 9.83
C GLN A 38 10.61 -7.40 10.14
N ASP A 39 9.53 -7.18 10.89
CA ASP A 39 8.56 -8.23 11.24
C ASP A 39 7.88 -8.80 9.99
N LYS A 40 7.50 -7.96 9.02
CA LYS A 40 6.96 -8.41 7.73
C LYS A 40 7.95 -9.29 6.97
N ILE A 41 9.22 -8.91 6.91
CA ILE A 41 10.26 -9.71 6.24
C ILE A 41 10.42 -11.07 6.93
N ALA A 42 10.47 -11.08 8.27
CA ALA A 42 10.57 -12.31 9.04
C ALA A 42 9.37 -13.24 8.78
N LEU A 43 8.15 -12.71 8.81
CA LEU A 43 6.92 -13.46 8.52
C LEU A 43 6.86 -13.95 7.08
N CYS A 44 7.33 -13.17 6.09
CA CYS A 44 7.47 -13.65 4.71
C CYS A 44 8.41 -14.86 4.63
N GLY A 45 9.56 -14.81 5.32
CA GLY A 45 10.47 -15.97 5.39
C GLY A 45 9.82 -17.21 6.01
N THR A 46 9.04 -17.05 7.08
CA THR A 46 8.26 -18.15 7.69
C THR A 46 7.20 -18.69 6.73
N LEU A 47 6.47 -17.81 6.04
CA LEU A 47 5.42 -18.20 5.09
C LEU A 47 6.01 -18.95 3.89
N ASP A 48 7.15 -18.52 3.36
CA ASP A 48 7.85 -19.18 2.24
C ASP A 48 8.23 -20.64 2.58
N ALA A 49 8.65 -20.91 3.82
CA ALA A 49 8.95 -22.26 4.30
C ALA A 49 7.71 -23.19 4.39
N SER A 50 6.52 -22.61 4.47
CA SER A 50 5.22 -23.30 4.52
C SER A 50 4.39 -23.14 3.24
N GLY A 51 4.98 -22.53 2.20
CA GLY A 51 4.29 -22.02 1.02
C GLY A 51 4.10 -23.03 -0.12
N PRO A 52 3.74 -22.57 -1.33
CA PRO A 52 3.43 -23.42 -2.49
C PRO A 52 4.57 -24.31 -2.99
N PHE A 53 5.78 -24.13 -2.45
CA PHE A 53 6.95 -24.94 -2.74
C PHE A 53 7.15 -26.10 -1.74
N ALA A 54 6.31 -26.20 -0.70
CA ALA A 54 6.33 -27.28 0.28
C ALA A 54 5.49 -28.49 -0.20
N GLU A 55 5.99 -29.71 0.06
CA GLU A 55 5.22 -30.93 -0.20
C GLU A 55 3.94 -30.97 0.65
N GLY A 56 2.79 -31.26 0.02
CA GLY A 56 1.49 -31.30 0.68
C GLY A 56 0.79 -29.94 0.85
N PHE A 57 1.32 -28.88 0.23
CA PHE A 57 0.73 -27.55 0.30
C PHE A 57 -0.72 -27.51 -0.23
N ALA A 58 -1.64 -27.11 0.65
CA ALA A 58 -3.03 -26.83 0.32
C ALA A 58 -3.47 -25.55 1.04
N ILE A 59 -3.92 -24.56 0.27
CA ILE A 59 -4.55 -23.36 0.82
C ILE A 59 -6.05 -23.66 1.02
N ASP A 60 -6.48 -23.69 2.27
CA ASP A 60 -7.91 -23.79 2.61
C ASP A 60 -8.63 -22.44 2.44
N GLU A 61 -9.96 -22.45 2.54
CA GLU A 61 -10.77 -21.24 2.31
C GLU A 61 -10.51 -20.15 3.35
N GLU A 62 -10.19 -20.52 4.60
CA GLU A 62 -9.88 -19.55 5.66
C GLU A 62 -8.54 -18.84 5.36
N CYS A 63 -7.52 -19.59 4.93
CA CYS A 63 -6.24 -19.02 4.49
C CYS A 63 -6.41 -18.06 3.33
N ARG A 64 -7.29 -18.37 2.35
CA ARG A 64 -7.59 -17.44 1.25
C ARG A 64 -8.18 -16.13 1.76
N GLY A 65 -9.16 -16.21 2.67
CA GLY A 65 -9.76 -15.02 3.29
C GLY A 65 -8.72 -14.17 4.03
N LEU A 66 -7.80 -14.80 4.76
CA LEU A 66 -6.71 -14.10 5.46
C LEU A 66 -5.70 -13.47 4.48
N LEU A 67 -5.33 -14.17 3.41
CA LEU A 67 -4.46 -13.64 2.35
C LEU A 67 -5.06 -12.39 1.69
N ASP A 68 -6.35 -12.44 1.36
CA ASP A 68 -7.06 -11.31 0.76
C ASP A 68 -7.14 -10.11 1.72
N ALA A 69 -7.37 -10.36 3.02
CA ALA A 69 -7.34 -9.31 4.03
C ALA A 69 -5.95 -8.67 4.17
N ALA A 70 -4.90 -9.48 4.26
CA ALA A 70 -3.52 -9.00 4.32
C ALA A 70 -3.14 -8.18 3.07
N LYS A 71 -3.51 -8.67 1.87
CA LYS A 71 -3.30 -7.93 0.61
C LYS A 71 -3.96 -6.57 0.62
N ARG A 72 -5.23 -6.48 1.03
CA ARG A 72 -5.96 -5.20 1.10
C ARG A 72 -5.30 -4.24 2.07
N LEU A 73 -4.91 -4.70 3.26
CA LEU A 73 -4.22 -3.86 4.24
C LEU A 73 -2.87 -3.36 3.74
N ASN A 74 -2.07 -4.22 3.10
CA ASN A 74 -0.78 -3.81 2.54
C ASN A 74 -0.92 -2.77 1.42
N GLU A 75 -1.92 -2.94 0.55
CA GLU A 75 -2.21 -1.96 -0.50
C GLU A 75 -2.59 -0.60 0.10
N VAL A 76 -3.41 -0.64 1.14
CA VAL A 76 -3.81 0.54 1.89
C VAL A 76 -2.60 1.23 2.55
N ASN A 77 -1.65 0.49 3.14
CA ASN A 77 -0.39 1.04 3.68
C ASN A 77 0.48 1.67 2.60
N ARG A 78 0.63 1.00 1.45
CA ARG A 78 1.34 1.51 0.27
C ARG A 78 0.77 2.86 -0.19
N GLN A 79 -0.55 2.98 -0.26
CA GLN A 79 -1.22 4.21 -0.67
C GLN A 79 -0.92 5.37 0.28
N VAL A 80 -0.95 5.16 1.60
CA VAL A 80 -0.65 6.23 2.56
C VAL A 80 0.80 6.68 2.47
N ARG A 81 1.76 5.75 2.42
CA ARG A 81 3.18 6.11 2.24
C ARG A 81 3.40 6.92 0.96
N ASN A 82 2.78 6.50 -0.14
CA ASN A 82 2.92 7.18 -1.42
C ASN A 82 2.26 8.57 -1.41
N LEU A 83 1.13 8.73 -0.72
CA LEU A 83 0.48 10.03 -0.54
C LEU A 83 1.35 11.00 0.25
N ILE A 84 2.02 10.53 1.31
CA ILE A 84 2.97 11.33 2.09
C ILE A 84 4.12 11.78 1.18
N ALA A 85 4.72 10.86 0.42
CA ALA A 85 5.80 11.17 -0.50
C ALA A 85 5.39 12.20 -1.58
N ALA A 86 4.20 12.02 -2.18
CA ALA A 86 3.66 12.96 -3.16
C ALA A 86 3.42 14.36 -2.59
N ASN A 87 2.90 14.45 -1.35
CA ASN A 87 2.72 15.73 -0.67
C ASN A 87 4.05 16.46 -0.41
N VAL A 88 5.09 15.73 0.01
CA VAL A 88 6.41 16.31 0.21
C VAL A 88 7.01 16.78 -1.12
N ALA A 89 6.96 15.95 -2.16
CA ALA A 89 7.45 16.31 -3.49
C ALA A 89 6.78 17.58 -4.04
N ALA A 90 5.44 17.66 -3.99
CA ALA A 90 4.70 18.82 -4.49
C ALA A 90 5.09 20.12 -3.78
N ARG A 91 5.42 20.07 -2.48
CA ARG A 91 5.87 21.25 -1.72
C ARG A 91 7.29 21.66 -2.12
N LEU A 92 8.18 20.70 -2.35
CA LEU A 92 9.53 20.98 -2.82
C LEU A 92 9.53 21.57 -4.24
N ASP A 93 8.66 21.06 -5.13
CA ASP A 93 8.48 21.59 -6.48
C ASP A 93 7.99 23.05 -6.44
N ALA A 94 7.02 23.35 -5.57
CA ALA A 94 6.52 24.72 -5.38
C ALA A 94 7.60 25.70 -4.89
N LEU A 95 8.51 25.26 -4.00
CA LEU A 95 9.62 26.08 -3.50
C LEU A 95 10.70 26.34 -4.56
N THR A 96 10.88 25.41 -5.50
CA THR A 96 11.89 25.53 -6.57
C THR A 96 11.36 26.25 -7.81
N GLY A 97 10.12 26.72 -7.79
CA GLY A 97 9.49 27.40 -8.93
C GLY A 97 9.19 26.45 -10.10
N SER A 98 9.32 25.14 -9.91
CA SER A 98 8.81 24.17 -10.88
C SER A 98 7.28 24.25 -10.82
N PRO A 99 6.58 24.53 -11.92
CA PRO A 99 5.12 24.49 -11.89
C PRO A 99 4.75 23.04 -11.56
N ALA A 100 4.25 22.82 -10.35
CA ALA A 100 3.57 21.59 -9.99
C ALA A 100 2.46 21.44 -11.03
N LEU A 101 2.70 20.60 -12.03
CA LEU A 101 1.72 20.30 -13.07
C LEU A 101 0.61 19.50 -12.38
N TYR A 102 -0.29 20.24 -11.76
CA TYR A 102 -1.56 19.76 -11.28
C TYR A 102 -2.33 19.25 -12.49
N ARG A 103 -2.14 17.97 -12.84
CA ARG A 103 -3.01 17.24 -13.75
C ARG A 103 -4.14 16.61 -12.94
N GLY A 104 -4.94 17.47 -12.29
CA GLY A 104 -6.27 17.11 -11.81
C GLY A 104 -7.24 17.25 -12.97
N GLY A 105 -7.92 16.15 -13.32
CA GLY A 105 -8.86 16.12 -14.43
C GLY A 105 -10.15 16.91 -14.18
N ALA A 106 -10.77 17.29 -15.30
CA ALA A 106 -12.19 17.62 -15.51
C ALA A 106 -12.75 18.94 -14.93
N GLY A 107 -13.17 19.81 -15.87
CA GLY A 107 -14.35 20.67 -15.71
C GLY A 107 -14.09 22.17 -15.74
N GLY A 108 -14.22 22.81 -16.91
CA GLY A 108 -14.32 24.27 -16.97
C GLY A 108 -14.00 24.92 -18.31
N LEU A 109 -14.99 24.95 -19.20
CA LEU A 109 -15.29 26.07 -20.11
C LEU A 109 -14.19 26.54 -21.10
N SER A 110 -14.21 26.02 -22.33
CA SER A 110 -13.93 26.87 -23.52
C SER A 110 -14.39 26.18 -24.81
N ALA A 111 -15.52 26.64 -25.37
CA ALA A 111 -15.81 26.56 -26.81
C ALA A 111 -16.91 27.53 -27.28
N TYR A 112 -17.39 28.45 -26.43
CA TYR A 112 -18.24 29.57 -26.88
C TYR A 112 -17.52 30.88 -26.59
N THR A 113 -16.74 31.36 -27.56
CA THR A 113 -16.37 32.77 -27.68
C THR A 113 -16.02 33.09 -29.13
N TYR A 114 -17.00 33.69 -29.81
CA TYR A 114 -16.97 34.69 -30.91
C TYR A 114 -15.80 34.64 -31.91
N ALA A 115 -16.05 34.32 -33.18
CA ALA A 115 -16.62 35.18 -34.22
C ALA A 115 -15.73 36.38 -34.63
N GLY A 116 -15.31 36.38 -35.90
CA GLY A 116 -14.99 37.59 -36.66
C GLY A 116 -13.60 37.62 -37.30
N GLY A 117 -13.51 37.46 -38.62
CA GLY A 117 -12.44 38.09 -39.41
C GLY A 117 -11.86 37.30 -40.59
N ILE A 118 -12.20 37.78 -41.80
CA ILE A 118 -11.40 37.79 -43.05
C ILE A 118 -11.44 36.50 -43.90
N ARG A 119 -12.36 36.44 -44.88
CA ARG A 119 -12.11 36.82 -46.29
C ARG A 119 -13.44 36.96 -47.04
#